data_AF-A0A6N1VD99-F1
#
_entry.id   AF-A0A6N1VD99-F1
#
_cell.length_a   1.000
_cell.length_b   1.000
_cell.length_c   1.000
_cell.angle_alpha   90.00
_cell.angle_beta   90.00
_cell.angle_gamma   90.00
#
_symmetry.space_group_name_H-M   'P 1'
#
loop_
_entity.id
_entity.type
_entity.pdbx_description
1 polymer ?
#
loop_
_entity_poly.entity_id
_entity_poly.type
_entity_poly.pdbx_seq_one_letter_code
_entity_poly.pdbx_strand_id
1 'polypeptide(L)'
;MKFSVLLNLCPYSHLWRAVRRMVTEHKLPESARPGACVMLLGVFCPFFWIALFTGASRSETIFHATHSGVVILIGVIMFLIALAKRSGGT
;
A
#
# COMPACT_ATOMS: atom_id res chain seq x y z
N MET A 1 27.36 -5.50 5.40
CA MET A 1 26.61 -4.31 5.88
C MET A 1 25.42 -4.78 6.70
N LYS A 2 25.23 -4.27 7.93
CA LYS A 2 24.25 -4.80 8.90
C LYS A 2 22.81 -4.40 8.53
N PHE A 3 21.97 -5.41 8.26
CA PHE A 3 20.53 -5.29 7.94
C PHE A 3 19.74 -4.43 8.94
N SER A 4 20.24 -4.33 10.18
CA SER A 4 19.66 -3.60 11.31
C SER A 4 19.67 -2.07 11.16
N VAL A 5 20.56 -1.49 10.33
CA VAL A 5 20.64 -0.03 10.11
C VAL A 5 19.65 0.43 9.02
N LEU A 6 19.42 -0.42 8.00
CA LEU A 6 18.40 -0.20 6.96
C LEU A 6 16.98 -0.15 7.53
N LEU A 7 16.72 -0.87 8.63
CA LEU A 7 15.42 -0.91 9.30
C LEU A 7 15.18 0.30 10.24
N ASN A 8 16.23 0.93 10.77
CA ASN A 8 16.11 2.05 11.73
C ASN A 8 15.99 3.44 11.08
N LEU A 9 16.39 3.60 9.82
CA LEU A 9 16.19 4.83 9.05
C LEU A 9 15.01 4.77 8.07
N CYS A 10 14.32 3.63 8.00
CA CYS A 10 13.37 3.38 6.92
C CYS A 10 12.09 4.22 7.12
N PRO A 11 11.79 5.20 6.23
CA PRO A 11 10.50 5.91 6.23
C PRO A 11 9.32 4.94 6.20
N TYR A 12 9.55 3.74 5.65
CA TYR A 12 8.65 2.62 5.65
C TYR A 12 8.16 2.16 7.01
N SER A 13 8.96 2.20 8.09
CA SER A 13 8.50 1.76 9.41
C SER A 13 7.55 2.78 10.04
N HIS A 14 7.84 4.08 9.85
CA HIS A 14 6.96 5.17 10.26
C HIS A 14 5.69 5.23 9.42
N LEU A 15 5.81 4.99 8.12
CA LEU A 15 4.69 4.98 7.20
C LEU A 15 3.82 3.73 7.38
N TRP A 16 4.42 2.56 7.64
CA TRP A 16 3.72 1.35 8.09
C TRP A 16 2.99 1.59 9.42
N ARG A 17 3.60 2.29 10.38
CA ARG A 17 2.92 2.67 11.64
C ARG A 17 1.78 3.65 11.41
N ALA A 18 1.93 4.64 10.53
CA ALA A 18 0.89 5.60 10.19
C ALA A 18 -0.30 4.92 9.50
N VAL A 19 0.00 4.03 8.56
CA VAL A 19 -0.96 3.19 7.84
C VAL A 19 -1.67 2.23 8.79
N ARG A 20 -0.91 1.53 9.65
CA ARG A 20 -1.47 0.62 10.63
C ARG A 20 -2.33 1.36 11.63
N ARG A 21 -1.95 2.57 12.04
CA ARG A 21 -2.81 3.44 12.85
C ARG A 21 -4.06 3.86 12.08
N MET A 22 -3.98 4.26 10.83
CA MET A 22 -5.20 4.53 10.03
C MET A 22 -6.11 3.31 9.91
N VAL A 23 -5.57 2.10 9.79
CA VAL A 23 -6.37 0.87 9.66
C VAL A 23 -6.91 0.38 11.01
N THR A 24 -6.18 0.64 12.11
CA THR A 24 -6.48 0.06 13.44
C THR A 24 -7.20 1.06 14.36
N GLU A 25 -6.89 2.35 14.27
CA GLU A 25 -7.49 3.43 15.09
C GLU A 25 -8.77 3.98 14.46
N HIS A 26 -8.87 3.99 13.12
CA HIS A 26 -10.13 4.29 12.44
C HIS A 26 -10.96 3.00 12.35
N LYS A 27 -12.24 3.08 12.75
CA LYS A 27 -13.23 1.99 12.73
C LYS A 27 -13.52 1.50 11.31
N LEU A 28 -12.53 0.95 10.61
CA LEU A 28 -12.75 0.33 9.32
C LEU A 28 -13.62 -0.90 9.52
N PRO A 29 -14.69 -1.06 8.73
CA PRO A 29 -15.43 -2.31 8.71
C PRO A 29 -14.46 -3.46 8.41
N GLU A 30 -14.63 -4.59 9.08
CA GLU A 30 -13.82 -5.79 8.84
C GLU A 30 -13.82 -6.19 7.36
N SER A 31 -14.94 -5.96 6.66
CA SER A 31 -15.07 -6.20 5.22
C SER A 31 -14.20 -5.29 4.33
N ALA A 32 -13.85 -4.08 4.79
CA ALA A 32 -13.02 -3.14 4.02
C ALA A 32 -11.52 -3.30 4.29
N ARG A 33 -11.16 -3.97 5.40
CA ARG A 33 -9.76 -4.19 5.81
C ARG A 33 -8.92 -4.90 4.74
N PRO A 34 -9.40 -5.94 4.04
CA PRO A 34 -8.64 -6.56 2.95
C PRO A 34 -8.33 -5.59 1.81
N GLY A 35 -9.30 -4.78 1.38
CA GLY A 35 -9.10 -3.79 0.32
C GLY A 35 -8.07 -2.72 0.71
N ALA A 36 -8.12 -2.24 1.96
CA ALA A 36 -7.11 -1.35 2.50
C ALA A 36 -5.72 -2.00 2.47
N CYS A 37 -5.56 -3.24 2.95
CA CYS A 37 -4.28 -3.95 2.92
C CYS A 37 -3.72 -4.09 1.50
N VAL A 38 -4.54 -4.47 0.51
CA VAL A 38 -4.11 -4.61 -0.89
C VAL A 38 -3.68 -3.26 -1.47
N MET A 39 -4.43 -2.19 -1.20
CA MET A 39 -4.07 -0.84 -1.62
C MET A 39 -2.68 -0.45 -1.09
N LEU A 40 -2.43 -0.74 0.19
CA LEU A 40 -1.16 -0.43 0.85
C LEU A 40 -0.01 -1.26 0.30
N LEU A 41 -0.23 -2.53 -0.04
CA LEU A 41 0.78 -3.36 -0.70
C LEU A 41 1.23 -2.74 -2.03
N GLY A 42 0.29 -2.20 -2.81
CA GLY A 42 0.60 -1.48 -4.04
C GLY A 42 1.37 -0.19 -3.79
N VAL A 43 0.94 0.65 -2.83
CA VAL A 43 1.65 1.89 -2.46
C VAL A 43 3.07 1.60 -1.97
N PHE A 44 3.28 0.51 -1.23
CA PHE A 44 4.57 0.15 -0.64
C PHE A 44 5.38 -0.86 -1.43
N CYS A 45 5.08 -1.08 -2.71
CA CYS A 45 5.79 -2.03 -3.56
C CYS A 45 7.30 -1.74 -3.59
N PRO A 46 8.16 -2.56 -2.95
CA PRO A 46 9.58 -2.26 -2.83
C PRO A 46 10.28 -2.18 -4.20
N PHE A 47 9.82 -2.94 -5.18
CA PHE A 47 10.38 -2.94 -6.54
C PHE A 47 10.21 -1.61 -7.25
N PHE A 48 9.05 -0.97 -7.11
CA PHE A 48 8.81 0.35 -7.70
C PHE A 48 9.74 1.39 -7.07
N TRP A 49 9.82 1.43 -5.74
CA TRP A 49 10.63 2.41 -5.03
C TRP A 49 12.13 2.19 -5.25
N ILE A 50 12.58 0.94 -5.27
CA ILE A 50 13.97 0.61 -5.62
C ILE A 50 14.26 1.09 -7.04
N ALA A 51 13.46 0.70 -8.04
CA ALA A 51 13.68 1.10 -9.43
C ALA A 51 13.70 2.62 -9.61
N LEU A 52 12.81 3.34 -8.92
CA LEU A 52 12.75 4.79 -8.93
C LEU A 52 13.99 5.44 -8.32
N PHE A 53 14.43 4.98 -7.14
CA PHE A 53 15.55 5.60 -6.42
C PHE A 53 16.93 5.17 -6.94
N THR A 54 17.05 3.99 -7.56
CA THR A 54 18.30 3.53 -8.17
C THR A 54 18.52 4.07 -9.57
N GLY A 55 17.55 4.81 -10.14
CA GLY A 55 17.63 5.29 -11.51
C GLY A 55 17.62 4.16 -12.55
N ALA A 56 16.78 3.13 -12.32
CA ALA A 56 16.62 2.02 -13.25
C ALA A 56 16.13 2.49 -14.62
N SER A 57 16.15 1.61 -15.63
CA SER A 57 15.71 1.98 -16.97
C SER A 57 14.25 2.49 -16.95
N ARG A 58 13.94 3.40 -17.89
CA ARG A 58 12.60 3.98 -17.99
C ARG A 58 11.52 2.90 -18.16
N SER A 59 11.81 1.85 -18.92
CA SER A 59 10.94 0.69 -19.12
C SER A 59 10.67 -0.08 -17.83
N GLU A 60 11.71 -0.35 -17.03
CA GLU A 60 11.57 -1.06 -15.75
C GLU A 60 10.77 -0.24 -14.74
N THR A 61 11.07 1.05 -14.63
CA THR A 61 10.36 1.96 -13.72
C THR A 61 8.88 2.07 -14.09
N ILE A 62 8.55 2.20 -15.38
CA ILE A 62 7.16 2.24 -15.86
C ILE A 62 6.44 0.91 -15.58
N PHE A 63 7.11 -0.22 -15.79
CA PHE A 63 6.53 -1.54 -15.51
C PHE A 63 6.17 -1.68 -14.03
N HIS A 64 7.09 -1.36 -13.12
CA HIS A 64 6.84 -1.43 -11.69
C HIS A 64 5.82 -0.38 -11.21
N ALA A 65 5.80 0.81 -11.82
CA ALA A 65 4.78 1.82 -11.55
C ALA A 65 3.38 1.33 -11.93
N THR A 66 3.26 0.75 -13.13
CA THR A 66 1.98 0.22 -13.64
C THR A 66 1.51 -0.96 -12.80
N HIS A 67 2.40 -1.91 -12.50
CA HIS A 67 2.09 -3.06 -11.66
C HIS A 67 1.58 -2.62 -10.28
N SER A 68 2.31 -1.71 -9.63
CA SER A 68 1.92 -1.16 -8.33
C SER A 68 0.59 -0.41 -8.43
N GLY A 69 0.38 0.37 -9.49
CA GLY A 69 -0.87 1.08 -9.76
C GLY A 69 -2.09 0.16 -9.91
N VAL A 70 -1.95 -0.96 -10.62
CA VAL A 70 -3.00 -1.97 -10.76
C VAL A 70 -3.35 -2.57 -9.39
N VAL A 71 -2.35 -2.90 -8.57
CA VAL A 71 -2.57 -3.43 -7.22
C VAL A 71 -3.29 -2.40 -6.33
N ILE A 72 -2.89 -1.12 -6.39
CA ILE A 72 -3.57 -0.02 -5.69
C ILE A 72 -5.04 0.04 -6.11
N LEU A 73 -5.32 0.01 -7.42
CA LEU A 73 -6.67 0.12 -7.97
C LEU A 73 -7.57 -1.04 -7.51
N ILE A 74 -7.06 -2.28 -7.53
CA ILE A 74 -7.79 -3.44 -7.01
C ILE A 74 -8.14 -3.24 -5.53
N GLY A 75 -7.17 -2.80 -4.73
CA GLY A 75 -7.40 -2.50 -3.31
C GLY A 75 -8.46 -1.44 -3.08
N VAL A 76 -8.42 -0.34 -3.85
CA VAL A 76 -9.42 0.74 -3.80
C VAL A 76 -10.81 0.22 -4.17
N ILE A 77 -10.96 -0.56 -5.24
CA ILE A 77 -12.26 -1.11 -5.66
C ILE A 77 -12.83 -2.01 -4.55
N MET A 78 -12.03 -2.94 -4.02
CA MET A 78 -12.46 -3.80 -2.92
C MET A 78 -12.87 -3.01 -1.67
N PHE A 79 -12.09 -1.99 -1.33
CA PHE A 79 -12.36 -1.10 -0.21
C PHE A 79 -13.69 -0.35 -0.38
N LEU A 80 -13.90 0.25 -1.55
CA LEU A 80 -15.12 1.01 -1.86
C LEU A 80 -16.36 0.13 -1.90
N ILE A 81 -16.27 -1.08 -2.49
CA ILE A 81 -17.39 -2.04 -2.49
C ILE A 81 -17.76 -2.41 -1.05
N ALA A 82 -16.78 -2.68 -0.20
CA ALA A 82 -17.02 -3.02 1.21
C ALA A 82 -17.68 -1.87 1.99
N LEU A 83 -17.28 -0.63 1.73
CA LEU A 83 -17.91 0.56 2.33
C LEU A 83 -19.32 0.81 1.80
N ALA A 84 -19.54 0.66 0.50
CA ALA A 84 -20.85 0.83 -0.12
C ALA A 84 -21.86 -0.20 0.43
N LYS A 85 -21.44 -1.47 0.55
CA LYS A 85 -22.27 -2.53 1.15
C LYS A 85 -22.61 -2.27 2.62
N ARG A 86 -21.74 -1.58 3.38
CA ARG A 86 -22.05 -1.21 4.76
C ARG A 86 -23.00 -0.01 4.86
N SER A 87 -22.98 0.88 3.87
CA SER A 87 -23.81 2.08 3.85
C SER A 87 -25.25 1.81 3.37
N GLY A 88 -25.45 0.80 2.51
CA GLY A 88 -26.77 0.40 2.00
C GLY A 88 -27.51 -0.67 2.82
N GLY A 89 -27.02 -0.98 4.03
CA GLY A 89 -27.61 -1.98 4.93
C GLY A 89 -28.41 -1.38 6.10
N THR A 90 -29.15 -0.30 5.85
CA THR A 90 -30.20 0.23 6.75
C THR A 90 -31.56 -0.30 6.37
#